data_AF-A0A7J4IDZ1-F1
#
_entry.id   AF-A0A7J4IDZ1-F1
#
_cell.length_a   1.000
_cell.length_b   1.000
_cell.length_c   1.000
_cell.angle_alpha   90.00
_cell.angle_beta   90.00
_cell.angle_gamma   90.00
#
_symmetry.space_group_name_H-M   'P 1'
#
loop_
_entity.id
_entity.type
_entity.pdbx_description
1 polymer ?
#
loop_
_entity_poly.entity_id
_entity_poly.type
_entity_poly.pdbx_seq_one_letter_code
_entity_poly.pdbx_strand_id
1 'polypeptide(L)'
;MAWEPPGKDCGACGVRSCRDFVEGLQAGTRVLADCPHRARRLDLDETALLQVYDGTDLLGSEYDFVLRPLPGEPSAQRYVQPFRPELVEQWGIGPGAIVIGRPVAPGCPV
;
A
#
# COMPACT_ATOMS: atom_id res chain seq x y z
N MET A 1 -22.70 -9.60 15.28
CA MET A 1 -21.93 -8.54 14.60
C MET A 1 -21.33 -9.15 13.33
N ALA A 2 -21.78 -8.72 12.15
CA ALA A 2 -21.38 -9.30 10.87
C ALA A 2 -20.15 -8.59 10.28
N TRP A 3 -19.00 -8.74 10.95
CA TRP A 3 -17.71 -8.42 10.33
C TRP A 3 -16.94 -9.72 10.17
N GLU A 4 -16.66 -10.10 8.93
CA GLU A 4 -15.79 -11.23 8.64
C GLU A 4 -14.33 -10.77 8.65
N PRO A 5 -13.45 -11.48 9.37
CA PRO A 5 -12.04 -11.15 9.40
C PRO A 5 -11.41 -11.41 8.01
N PRO A 6 -10.30 -10.74 7.67
CA PRO A 6 -9.71 -10.81 6.32
C PRO A 6 -9.07 -12.17 5.97
N GLY A 7 -8.99 -13.12 6.90
CA GLY A 7 -8.42 -14.46 6.67
C GLY A 7 -6.92 -14.50 6.38
N LYS A 8 -6.18 -13.42 6.69
CA LYS A 8 -4.75 -13.27 6.32
C LYS A 8 -3.76 -13.81 7.36
N ASP A 9 -4.19 -14.00 8.61
CA ASP A 9 -3.33 -14.38 9.74
C ASP A 9 -2.04 -13.54 9.85
N CYS A 10 -2.15 -12.24 9.54
CA CYS A 10 -1.00 -11.35 9.35
C CYS A 10 -0.28 -10.91 10.65
N GLY A 11 -0.84 -11.19 11.83
CA GLY A 11 -0.24 -10.76 13.10
C GLY A 11 -0.33 -9.27 13.44
N ALA A 12 -0.78 -8.41 12.52
CA ALA A 12 -0.71 -6.95 12.67
C ALA A 12 -1.56 -6.37 13.83
N CYS A 13 -2.56 -7.10 14.30
CA CYS A 13 -3.36 -6.75 15.49
C CYS A 13 -2.81 -7.36 16.79
N GLY A 14 -1.66 -8.06 16.75
CA GLY A 14 -1.01 -8.66 17.90
C GLY A 14 -1.51 -10.05 18.30
N VAL A 15 -2.24 -10.76 17.43
CA VAL A 15 -2.62 -12.18 17.62
C VAL A 15 -2.20 -13.04 16.44
N ARG A 16 -2.07 -14.35 16.68
CA ARG A 16 -1.50 -15.31 15.73
C ARG A 16 -2.42 -15.63 14.56
N SER A 17 -3.74 -15.55 14.74
CA SER A 17 -4.71 -15.81 13.68
C SER A 17 -5.92 -14.90 13.72
N CYS A 18 -6.60 -14.77 12.59
CA CYS A 18 -7.89 -14.13 12.46
C CYS A 18 -8.96 -14.80 13.35
N ARG A 19 -8.84 -16.11 13.60
CA ARG A 19 -9.73 -16.82 14.54
C ARG A 19 -9.52 -16.35 15.98
N ASP A 20 -8.26 -16.32 16.44
CA ASP A 20 -7.94 -15.85 17.80
C ASP A 20 -8.38 -14.39 18.02
N PHE A 21 -8.32 -13.57 16.97
CA PHE A 21 -8.84 -12.21 17.00
C PHE A 21 -10.35 -12.18 17.25
N VAL A 22 -11.12 -12.98 16.49
CA VAL A 22 -12.58 -13.07 16.64
C VAL A 22 -12.97 -13.61 18.02
N GLU A 23 -12.24 -14.59 18.55
CA GLU A 23 -12.42 -15.08 19.92
C GLU A 23 -12.22 -13.94 20.94
N GLY A 24 -11.18 -13.11 20.77
CA GLY A 24 -10.96 -11.92 21.59
C GLY A 24 -12.06 -10.85 21.48
N LEU A 25 -12.64 -10.67 20.29
CA LEU A 25 -13.81 -9.79 20.11
C LEU A 25 -15.04 -10.32 20.87
N GLN A 26 -15.27 -11.63 20.84
CA GLN A 26 -16.38 -12.26 21.56
C GLN A 26 -16.19 -12.20 23.08
N ALA A 27 -14.95 -12.34 23.55
CA ALA A 27 -14.58 -12.23 24.96
C ALA A 27 -14.54 -10.77 25.47
N GLY A 28 -14.69 -9.77 24.59
CA GLY A 28 -14.62 -8.35 24.94
C GLY A 28 -13.21 -7.85 25.31
N THR A 29 -12.17 -8.66 25.07
CA THR A 29 -10.77 -8.28 25.33
C THR A 29 -10.15 -7.48 24.18
N ARG A 30 -10.86 -7.40 23.05
CA ARG A 30 -10.45 -6.68 21.84
C ARG A 30 -11.63 -5.93 21.24
N VAL A 31 -11.31 -4.90 20.47
CA VAL A 31 -12.29 -4.16 19.68
C VAL A 31 -11.99 -4.32 18.20
N LEU A 32 -13.04 -4.23 17.38
CA LEU A 32 -12.89 -4.36 15.93
C LEU A 32 -11.84 -3.39 15.35
N ALA A 33 -11.65 -2.20 15.97
CA ALA A 33 -10.66 -1.20 15.58
C ALA A 33 -9.20 -1.69 15.63
N ASP A 34 -8.92 -2.73 16.43
CA ASP A 34 -7.58 -3.28 16.60
C ASP A 34 -7.07 -3.97 15.33
N CYS A 35 -7.95 -4.38 14.41
CA CYS A 35 -7.55 -4.94 13.14
C CYS A 35 -7.30 -3.82 12.11
N PRO A 36 -6.06 -3.64 11.59
CA PRO A 36 -5.77 -2.60 10.60
C PRO A 36 -6.48 -2.82 9.26
N HIS A 37 -7.07 -4.00 9.05
CA HIS A 37 -7.88 -4.31 7.87
C HIS A 37 -9.39 -4.11 8.12
N ARG A 38 -9.82 -3.71 9.33
CA ARG A 38 -11.24 -3.53 9.68
C ARG A 38 -11.83 -2.22 9.17
N ALA A 39 -11.06 -1.15 9.12
CA ALA A 39 -11.58 0.17 8.79
C ALA A 39 -10.96 0.73 7.51
N ARG A 40 -11.86 0.98 6.57
CA ARG A 40 -11.81 1.86 5.39
C ARG A 40 -10.67 1.60 4.41
N ARG A 41 -11.06 1.15 3.20
CA ARG A 41 -10.57 1.79 1.98
C ARG A 41 -10.57 3.28 2.29
N LEU A 42 -9.39 3.87 2.48
CA LEU A 42 -9.29 5.31 2.50
C LEU A 42 -9.76 5.68 1.10
N ASP A 43 -11.03 6.08 0.97
CA ASP A 43 -11.46 6.92 -0.12
C ASP A 43 -10.73 8.23 0.15
N LEU A 44 -9.42 8.22 -0.11
CA LEU A 44 -8.58 9.39 -0.11
C LEU A 44 -9.24 10.27 -1.16
N ASP A 45 -9.91 11.32 -0.71
CA ASP A 45 -10.35 12.37 -1.59
C ASP A 45 -9.07 12.91 -2.26
N GLU A 46 -8.88 12.48 -3.49
CA GLU A 46 -7.70 12.76 -4.29
C GLU A 46 -7.46 14.26 -4.44
N THR A 47 -8.54 15.04 -4.35
CA THR A 47 -8.58 16.49 -4.41
C THR A 47 -8.08 17.13 -3.13
N ALA A 48 -8.43 16.55 -1.96
CA ALA A 48 -8.01 17.06 -0.66
C ALA A 48 -6.50 16.87 -0.42
N LEU A 49 -5.91 15.77 -0.89
CA LEU A 49 -4.46 15.54 -0.83
C LEU A 49 -3.67 16.53 -1.69
N LEU A 50 -4.20 16.93 -2.85
CA LEU A 50 -3.55 17.91 -3.73
C LEU A 50 -3.46 19.31 -3.11
N GLN A 51 -4.30 19.63 -2.13
CA GLN A 51 -4.23 20.92 -1.43
C GLN A 51 -3.09 20.98 -0.40
N VAL A 52 -2.42 19.86 -0.11
CA VAL A 52 -1.34 19.78 0.89
C VAL A 52 0.04 20.03 0.28
N TYR A 53 0.17 19.92 -1.05
CA TYR A 53 1.45 20.05 -1.75
C TYR A 53 1.59 21.47 -2.33
N ASP A 54 2.35 22.31 -1.64
CA ASP A 54 2.63 23.71 -2.00
C ASP A 54 3.87 23.88 -2.89
N GLY A 55 4.46 22.77 -3.35
CA GLY A 55 5.68 22.76 -4.18
C GLY A 55 6.98 22.78 -3.37
N THR A 56 6.91 22.78 -2.04
CA THR A 56 8.11 22.81 -1.18
C THR A 56 8.09 21.64 -0.18
N ASP A 57 9.22 20.96 -0.01
CA ASP A 57 9.34 19.86 0.95
C ASP A 57 9.52 20.36 2.40
N LEU A 58 9.54 19.44 3.35
CA LEU A 58 9.70 19.76 4.78
C LEU A 58 11.01 20.50 5.10
N LEU A 59 12.02 20.40 4.24
CA LEU A 59 13.33 21.04 4.41
C LEU A 59 13.43 22.37 3.65
N GLY A 60 12.37 22.80 2.94
CA GLY A 60 12.37 24.03 2.15
C GLY A 60 12.86 23.85 0.71
N SER A 61 13.02 22.61 0.23
CA SER A 61 13.46 22.34 -1.15
C SER A 61 12.26 22.31 -2.09
N GLU A 62 12.40 22.95 -3.26
CA GLU A 62 11.37 22.92 -4.30
C GLU A 62 11.31 21.55 -5.00
N TYR A 63 10.11 21.13 -5.41
CA TYR A 63 9.91 19.97 -6.27
C TYR A 63 8.93 20.26 -7.41
N ASP A 64 9.17 19.67 -8.57
CA ASP A 64 8.36 19.89 -9.77
C ASP A 64 7.14 18.96 -9.87
N PHE A 65 7.19 17.79 -9.22
CA PHE A 65 6.12 16.80 -9.30
C PHE A 65 6.07 15.86 -8.08
N VAL A 66 4.92 15.21 -7.89
CA VAL A 66 4.69 14.16 -6.89
C VAL A 66 4.23 12.89 -7.61
N LEU A 67 4.83 11.74 -7.27
CA LEU A 67 4.41 10.44 -7.77
C LEU A 67 3.25 9.90 -6.93
N ARG A 68 2.18 9.44 -7.59
CA ARG A 68 0.96 8.89 -6.95
C ARG A 68 0.90 7.36 -7.04
N PRO A 69 0.27 6.66 -6.07
CA PRO A 69 -0.10 5.26 -6.20
C PRO A 69 -1.06 5.04 -7.37
N LEU A 70 -1.02 3.88 -8.02
CA LEU A 70 -2.09 3.48 -8.94
C LEU A 70 -3.37 3.10 -8.16
N PRO A 71 -4.57 3.12 -8.81
CA PRO A 71 -5.81 2.72 -8.15
C PRO A 71 -5.71 1.33 -7.50
N GLY A 72 -5.93 1.28 -6.18
CA GLY A 72 -5.87 0.04 -5.40
C GLY A 72 -4.49 -0.29 -4.81
N GLU A 73 -3.47 0.52 -5.06
CA GLU A 73 -2.16 0.40 -4.42
C GLU A 73 -2.09 1.22 -3.12
N PRO A 74 -1.34 0.75 -2.10
CA PRO A 74 -1.22 1.45 -0.83
C PRO A 74 -0.29 2.68 -0.88
N SER A 75 0.65 2.73 -1.84
CA SER A 75 1.63 3.82 -1.98
C SER A 75 2.16 3.94 -3.42
N ALA A 76 2.73 5.10 -3.76
CA ALA A 76 3.47 5.28 -5.01
C ALA A 76 4.73 4.42 -4.97
N GLN A 77 4.95 3.63 -6.01
CA GLN A 77 6.04 2.67 -6.03
C GLN A 77 7.23 3.19 -6.83
N ARG A 78 8.41 3.17 -6.21
CA ARG A 78 9.64 3.80 -6.73
C ARG A 78 10.35 3.00 -7.83
N TYR A 79 10.13 1.68 -7.91
CA TYR A 79 10.88 0.79 -8.81
C TYR A 79 9.97 -0.23 -9.50
N VAL A 80 9.95 -0.24 -10.83
CA VAL A 80 9.42 -1.34 -11.65
C VAL A 80 10.60 -2.21 -12.05
N GLN A 81 10.77 -3.35 -11.39
CA GLN A 81 11.81 -4.31 -11.76
C GLN A 81 11.18 -5.37 -12.69
N PRO A 82 11.63 -5.52 -13.94
CA PRO A 82 11.26 -6.68 -14.73
C PRO A 82 11.80 -7.91 -13.98
N PHE A 83 10.88 -8.74 -13.47
CA PHE A 83 11.17 -9.89 -12.60
C PHE A 83 12.14 -10.90 -13.24
N ARG A 84 12.33 -10.81 -14.57
CA ARG A 84 13.04 -11.78 -15.39
C ARG A 84 13.86 -11.06 -16.47
N PRO A 85 15.20 -11.11 -16.43
CA PRO A 85 16.07 -10.55 -17.48
C PRO A 85 15.74 -11.08 -18.88
N GLU A 86 15.32 -12.35 -18.98
CA GLU A 86 14.90 -12.93 -20.28
C GLU A 86 13.75 -12.15 -20.93
N LEU A 87 12.86 -11.52 -20.16
CA LEU A 87 11.76 -10.70 -20.70
C LEU A 87 12.26 -9.37 -21.28
N VAL A 88 13.35 -8.82 -20.74
CA VAL A 88 13.98 -7.61 -21.27
C VAL A 88 14.51 -7.89 -22.68
N GLU A 89 15.17 -9.03 -22.86
CA GLU A 89 15.68 -9.47 -24.16
C GLU A 89 14.56 -9.87 -25.12
N GLN A 90 13.60 -10.70 -24.68
CA GLN A 90 12.50 -11.18 -25.52
C GLN A 90 11.55 -10.07 -25.99
N TRP A 91 11.31 -9.06 -25.15
CA TRP A 91 10.43 -7.93 -25.48
C TRP A 91 11.18 -6.74 -26.07
N GLY A 92 12.51 -6.84 -26.23
CA GLY A 92 13.33 -5.78 -26.80
C GLY A 92 13.27 -4.48 -26.00
N ILE A 93 13.22 -4.59 -24.67
CA ILE A 93 13.15 -3.41 -23.79
C ILE A 93 14.52 -2.69 -23.85
N GLY A 94 14.52 -1.45 -24.31
CA GLY A 94 15.70 -0.60 -24.42
C GLY A 94 15.44 0.83 -23.95
N PRO A 95 16.45 1.72 -24.03
CA PRO A 95 16.29 3.13 -23.67
C PRO A 95 15.10 3.78 -24.40
N GLY A 96 14.24 4.48 -23.65
CA GLY A 96 13.02 5.11 -24.16
C GLY A 96 11.78 4.22 -24.22
N ALA A 97 11.89 2.93 -23.90
CA ALA A 97 10.73 2.05 -23.79
C ALA A 97 9.86 2.43 -22.58
N ILE A 98 8.54 2.46 -22.78
CA ILE A 98 7.56 2.63 -21.69
C ILE A 98 7.12 1.23 -21.25
N VAL A 99 7.44 0.87 -20.01
CA VAL A 99 7.10 -0.44 -19.43
C VAL A 99 6.06 -0.25 -18.34
N ILE A 100 4.99 -1.05 -18.39
CA ILE A 100 3.95 -1.11 -17.37
C ILE A 100 4.04 -2.47 -16.70
N GLY A 101 4.27 -2.48 -15.39
CA GLY A 101 4.43 -3.71 -14.63
C GLY A 101 4.03 -3.53 -13.17
N ARG A 102 3.81 -4.64 -12.47
CA ARG A 102 3.61 -4.60 -11.02
C ARG A 102 4.98 -4.54 -10.33
N PRO A 103 5.20 -3.57 -9.44
CA PRO A 103 6.42 -3.48 -8.65
C PRO A 103 6.62 -4.70 -7.74
N VAL A 104 7.88 -5.01 -7.45
CA VAL A 104 8.29 -6.30 -6.87
C VAL A 104 8.65 -6.22 -5.38
N ALA A 105 8.81 -5.04 -4.80
CA ALA A 105 9.27 -4.92 -3.42
C ALA A 105 8.20 -4.32 -2.49
N PRO A 106 7.88 -4.96 -1.36
CA PRO A 106 7.29 -4.28 -0.22
C PRO A 106 8.42 -3.51 0.48
N GLY A 107 8.85 -2.40 -0.12
CA GLY A 107 9.73 -1.45 0.55
C GLY A 107 8.90 -0.48 1.36
N CYS A 108 8.77 -0.68 2.68
CA CYS A 108 8.45 0.43 3.56
C CYS A 108 9.46 1.56 3.28
N PRO A 109 9.02 2.82 3.14
CA PRO A 109 9.93 3.91 3.42
C PRO A 109 10.24 3.83 4.93
N VAL A 110 11.51 3.70 5.27
CA VAL A 110 11.99 4.21 6.55
C VAL A 110 12.29 5.69 6.32
#